data_AF-A0A388KEB3-F1
#
_entry.id   AF-A0A388KEB3-F1
#
_cell.length_a   1.000
_cell.length_b   1.000
_cell.length_c   1.000
_cell.angle_alpha   90.00
_cell.angle_beta   90.00
_cell.angle_gamma   90.00
#
_symmetry.space_group_name_H-M   'P 1'
#
loop_
_entity.id
_entity.type
_entity.pdbx_description
1 polymer ?
#
loop_
_entity_poly.entity_id
_entity_poly.type
_entity_poly.pdbx_seq_one_letter_code
_entity_poly.pdbx_strand_id
1 'polypeptide(L)'
;MARQRFMVVAADRFSLHLAVQVVLAAAVLLGYGCQTASAHRVANEQQLAAAINGTAGVTVTITSDIVLTKELPTIPHSITIKGACGGRKCVIDGAGKYGIFRAYGSTPECSVTIENLLLRNAADMPAYMGKCNLKLKGVEFKNNKAGGVVIGLGPATWHIHDCLFEGNSVSGVGGAFVVTSSGRGRLERTTFKSNRAEENGGAVYIDAQPANTVGYVLDHVTFDSNTAGKGGGGMYVGGTSQAVVTVFVSRCKFTKNVATGGAGGGLALRSLMDARICHTSIADGGNKANGGQGNDLALLDGNYNPQMTVSFCPAHPKSLSLHVTEVANPPTVRHHCEVCELPK
;
A
#
# COMPACT_ATOMS: atom_id res chain seq x y z
N MET A 1 -69.12 78.24 23.22
CA MET A 1 -69.99 77.28 22.52
C MET A 1 -69.15 76.07 22.10
N ALA A 2 -69.64 74.85 22.39
CA ALA A 2 -69.38 73.53 21.78
C ALA A 2 -67.91 73.13 21.39
N ARG A 3 -67.28 72.18 22.08
CA ARG A 3 -67.24 70.69 21.87
C ARG A 3 -66.38 70.19 20.69
N GLN A 4 -65.26 69.53 21.02
CA GLN A 4 -64.80 68.17 20.59
C GLN A 4 -63.35 67.98 21.10
N ARG A 5 -63.04 67.18 22.14
CA ARG A 5 -62.91 65.72 22.33
C ARG A 5 -61.72 65.04 21.60
N PHE A 6 -60.88 64.43 22.45
CA PHE A 6 -60.01 63.24 22.31
C PHE A 6 -58.49 63.40 22.11
N MET A 7 -57.78 62.98 23.18
CA MET A 7 -56.57 62.13 23.31
C MET A 7 -55.32 62.38 22.45
N VAL A 8 -54.07 62.15 22.90
CA VAL A 8 -53.36 62.07 24.20
C VAL A 8 -51.90 61.72 23.82
N VAL A 9 -50.94 62.13 24.68
CA VAL A 9 -49.48 61.87 24.69
C VAL A 9 -48.61 62.68 23.72
N ALA A 10 -47.67 63.40 24.34
CA ALA A 10 -46.62 64.21 23.76
C ALA A 10 -45.44 63.37 23.24
N ALA A 11 -44.89 63.82 22.11
CA ALA A 11 -43.54 63.54 21.62
C ALA A 11 -42.48 64.04 22.64
N ASP A 12 -41.22 63.67 22.67
CA ASP A 12 -40.33 63.00 21.72
C ASP A 12 -39.05 62.66 22.52
N ARG A 13 -38.39 61.55 22.21
CA ARG A 13 -36.97 61.19 22.51
C ARG A 13 -36.86 59.68 22.70
N PHE A 14 -36.16 58.99 21.80
CA PHE A 14 -35.14 57.96 22.09
C PHE A 14 -34.72 57.30 20.77
N SER A 15 -33.47 57.51 20.36
CA SER A 15 -32.85 56.85 19.22
C SER A 15 -32.37 55.44 19.61
N LEU A 16 -32.73 54.43 18.81
CA LEU A 16 -32.29 53.03 18.87
C LEU A 16 -31.63 52.69 17.52
N HIS A 17 -30.37 52.24 17.45
CA HIS A 17 -29.90 50.86 17.15
C HIS A 17 -28.73 50.99 16.13
N LEU A 18 -27.67 50.18 16.03
CA LEU A 18 -27.37 48.80 16.42
C LEU A 18 -25.82 48.66 16.40
N ALA A 19 -25.17 48.14 17.45
CA ALA A 19 -23.79 47.67 17.37
C ALA A 19 -23.64 46.43 18.25
N VAL A 20 -23.63 45.27 17.59
CA VAL A 20 -23.33 43.96 18.19
C VAL A 20 -21.83 43.91 18.43
N GLN A 21 -21.35 43.83 19.68
CA GLN A 21 -20.09 43.13 20.00
C GLN A 21 -19.79 42.94 21.50
N VAL A 22 -19.31 41.73 21.79
CA VAL A 22 -18.52 41.26 22.94
C VAL A 22 -19.26 40.95 24.26
N VAL A 23 -19.61 39.68 24.42
CA VAL A 23 -19.92 39.06 25.72
C VAL A 23 -18.63 38.52 26.35
N LEU A 24 -18.33 39.07 27.53
CA LEU A 24 -17.54 38.58 28.66
C LEU A 24 -16.26 37.75 28.40
N ALA A 25 -15.13 38.39 28.71
CA ALA A 25 -13.94 37.72 29.24
C ALA A 25 -13.94 37.84 30.78
N ALA A 26 -13.92 36.70 31.48
CA ALA A 26 -13.01 36.41 32.60
C ALA A 26 -13.47 35.18 33.41
N ALA A 27 -12.48 34.36 33.79
CA ALA A 27 -12.51 33.32 34.81
C ALA A 27 -13.05 31.92 34.44
N VAL A 28 -12.27 31.17 33.63
CA VAL A 28 -11.80 29.82 34.00
C VAL A 28 -10.40 29.61 33.39
N LEU A 29 -9.37 30.01 34.12
CA LEU A 29 -7.95 29.89 33.73
C LEU A 29 -7.21 28.81 34.56
N LEU A 30 -7.92 27.74 34.96
CA LEU A 30 -7.32 26.56 35.59
C LEU A 30 -8.02 25.31 35.05
N GLY A 31 -7.41 24.64 34.06
CA GLY A 31 -7.87 23.31 33.66
C GLY A 31 -7.65 22.92 32.20
N TYR A 32 -7.34 23.84 31.30
CA TYR A 32 -6.84 23.46 29.98
C TYR A 32 -5.34 23.18 30.09
N GLY A 33 -5.05 22.05 30.74
CA GLY A 33 -3.83 21.34 30.41
C GLY A 33 -3.79 21.23 28.90
N CYS A 34 -2.77 21.84 28.30
CA CYS A 34 -2.24 21.40 27.04
C CYS A 34 -2.07 19.88 27.19
N GLN A 35 -3.05 19.09 26.76
CA GLN A 35 -2.85 17.69 26.46
C GLN A 35 -1.92 17.71 25.25
N THR A 36 -0.63 17.91 25.53
CA THR A 36 0.44 17.32 24.73
C THR A 36 -0.07 15.92 24.42
N ALA A 37 -0.30 15.65 23.13
CA ALA A 37 -0.83 14.37 22.68
C ALA A 37 -0.02 13.28 23.39
N SER A 38 -0.62 12.67 24.43
CA SER A 38 0.09 11.69 25.22
C SER A 38 0.29 10.55 24.25
N ALA A 39 1.54 10.35 23.82
CA ALA A 39 1.90 9.24 22.97
C ALA A 39 1.35 8.01 23.67
N HIS A 40 0.35 7.35 23.07
CA HIS A 40 -0.31 6.21 23.68
C HIS A 40 0.71 5.08 23.67
N ARG A 41 1.46 4.95 24.76
CA ARG A 41 2.47 3.93 24.94
C ARG A 41 1.78 2.61 25.23
N VAL A 42 2.05 1.64 24.39
CA VAL A 42 1.40 0.34 24.40
C VAL A 42 2.49 -0.72 24.57
N ALA A 43 2.36 -1.51 25.64
CA ALA A 43 3.31 -2.55 26.01
C ALA A 43 2.69 -3.96 26.00
N ASN A 44 1.37 -4.08 25.75
CA ASN A 44 0.68 -5.37 25.70
C ASN A 44 -0.53 -5.33 24.75
N GLU A 45 -1.08 -6.51 24.47
CA GLU A 45 -2.21 -6.74 23.55
C GLU A 45 -3.47 -5.94 23.94
N GLN A 46 -3.83 -5.92 25.23
CA GLN A 46 -5.04 -5.24 25.70
C GLN A 46 -4.97 -3.72 25.46
N GLN A 47 -3.81 -3.12 25.73
CA GLN A 47 -3.56 -1.71 25.46
C GLN A 47 -3.59 -1.40 23.96
N LEU A 48 -3.06 -2.30 23.12
CA LEU A 48 -3.11 -2.13 21.66
C LEU A 48 -4.56 -2.17 21.16
N ALA A 49 -5.33 -3.15 21.60
CA ALA A 49 -6.75 -3.28 21.24
C ALA A 49 -7.55 -2.05 21.69
N ALA A 50 -7.31 -1.53 22.91
CA ALA A 50 -7.95 -0.32 23.39
C ALA A 50 -7.58 0.92 22.56
N ALA A 51 -6.31 1.04 22.15
CA ALA A 51 -5.86 2.16 21.32
C ALA A 51 -6.46 2.11 19.90
N ILE A 52 -6.67 0.92 19.32
CA ILE A 52 -7.33 0.74 18.02
C ILE A 52 -8.81 1.18 18.08
N ASN A 53 -9.51 0.88 19.18
CA ASN A 53 -10.91 1.28 19.40
C ASN A 53 -11.08 2.73 19.86
N GLY A 54 -9.97 3.47 20.00
CA GLY A 54 -9.97 4.82 20.56
C GLY A 54 -10.39 5.88 19.56
N THR A 55 -9.74 7.05 19.66
CA THR A 55 -10.02 8.20 18.82
C THR A 55 -9.21 8.16 17.52
N ALA A 56 -9.79 8.67 16.43
CA ALA A 56 -9.09 8.86 15.16
C ALA A 56 -7.89 9.82 15.29
N GLY A 57 -6.88 9.63 14.43
CA GLY A 57 -5.73 10.53 14.30
C GLY A 57 -4.67 10.39 15.40
N VAL A 58 -4.79 9.37 16.27
CA VAL A 58 -3.83 9.12 17.35
C VAL A 58 -2.55 8.46 16.85
N THR A 59 -1.46 8.71 17.58
CA THR A 59 -0.20 7.98 17.44
C THR A 59 -0.02 7.00 18.60
N VAL A 60 -0.06 5.72 18.27
CA VAL A 60 0.20 4.59 19.16
C VAL A 60 1.67 4.22 19.09
N THR A 61 2.35 4.22 20.23
CA THR A 61 3.78 3.89 20.33
C THR A 61 3.94 2.55 21.03
N ILE A 62 4.29 1.52 20.28
CA ILE A 62 4.58 0.19 20.81
C ILE A 62 5.95 0.24 21.50
N THR A 63 6.02 -0.19 22.75
CA THR A 63 7.27 -0.14 23.57
C THR A 63 7.78 -1.51 23.99
N SER A 64 7.00 -2.56 23.73
CA SER A 64 7.34 -3.95 24.06
C SER A 64 6.81 -4.88 22.96
N ASP A 65 7.33 -6.11 22.92
CA ASP A 65 6.79 -7.12 22.02
C ASP A 65 5.38 -7.56 22.46
N ILE A 66 4.51 -7.81 21.49
CA ILE A 66 3.12 -8.20 21.70
C ILE A 66 2.89 -9.50 20.95
N VAL A 67 2.48 -10.54 21.68
CA VAL A 67 2.03 -11.80 21.08
C VAL A 67 0.52 -11.87 21.19
N LEU A 68 -0.16 -12.06 20.06
CA LEU A 68 -1.61 -12.08 20.00
C LEU A 68 -2.15 -13.37 20.61
N THR A 69 -3.10 -13.21 21.54
CA THR A 69 -3.88 -14.30 22.12
C THR A 69 -5.28 -14.36 21.51
N LYS A 70 -5.70 -13.29 20.81
CA LYS A 70 -6.96 -13.16 20.09
C LYS A 70 -6.82 -12.17 18.92
N GLU A 71 -7.83 -12.10 18.08
CA GLU A 71 -7.90 -11.09 17.02
C GLU A 71 -7.93 -9.67 17.59
N LEU A 72 -7.16 -8.76 16.98
CA LEU A 72 -7.25 -7.34 17.26
C LEU A 72 -8.54 -6.75 16.64
N PRO A 73 -9.12 -5.69 17.24
CA PRO A 73 -10.25 -4.99 16.63
C PRO A 73 -9.93 -4.45 15.24
N THR A 74 -10.96 -4.26 14.42
CA THR A 74 -10.82 -3.58 13.12
C THR A 74 -10.53 -2.10 13.35
N ILE A 75 -9.51 -1.58 12.65
CA ILE A 75 -9.18 -0.16 12.60
C ILE A 75 -10.24 0.55 11.74
N PRO A 76 -11.10 1.41 12.33
CA PRO A 76 -12.18 2.06 11.60
C PRO A 76 -11.80 3.46 11.09
N HIS A 77 -10.67 4.00 11.54
CA HIS A 77 -10.27 5.39 11.34
C HIS A 77 -8.77 5.54 11.07
N SER A 78 -8.35 6.76 10.79
CA SER A 78 -6.93 7.08 10.65
C SER A 78 -6.15 6.83 11.96
N ILE A 79 -4.97 6.22 11.86
CA ILE A 79 -4.11 5.88 13.01
C ILE A 79 -2.66 5.75 12.58
N THR A 80 -1.74 6.15 13.46
CA THR A 80 -0.30 5.86 13.30
C THR A 80 0.14 4.88 14.39
N ILE A 81 0.79 3.78 14.00
CA ILE A 81 1.31 2.76 14.92
C ILE A 81 2.82 2.65 14.69
N LYS A 82 3.62 3.00 15.70
CA LYS A 82 5.08 3.03 15.60
C LYS A 82 5.79 2.23 16.68
N GLY A 83 6.87 1.54 16.32
CA GLY A 83 7.72 0.80 17.27
C GLY A 83 8.81 1.67 17.91
N ALA A 84 8.99 1.52 19.22
CA ALA A 84 9.99 2.25 20.03
C ALA A 84 10.74 1.33 21.01
N CYS A 85 11.13 0.13 20.58
CA CYS A 85 11.89 -0.84 21.38
C CYS A 85 13.41 -0.58 21.37
N GLY A 86 13.82 0.68 21.26
CA GLY A 86 15.23 1.08 21.19
C GLY A 86 15.92 0.61 19.91
N GLY A 87 17.11 0.00 20.04
CA GLY A 87 17.94 -0.46 18.91
C GLY A 87 17.39 -1.64 18.10
N ARG A 88 16.12 -2.01 18.30
CA ARG A 88 15.41 -3.05 17.55
C ARG A 88 13.96 -2.62 17.26
N LYS A 89 13.33 -3.29 16.31
CA LYS A 89 11.88 -3.16 16.05
C LYS A 89 11.10 -3.86 17.17
N CYS A 90 9.98 -3.27 17.58
CA CYS A 90 9.02 -3.99 18.41
C CYS A 90 8.30 -5.03 17.57
N VAL A 91 8.04 -6.19 18.15
CA VAL A 91 7.34 -7.29 17.50
C VAL A 91 5.86 -7.22 17.78
N ILE A 92 5.04 -7.41 16.76
CA ILE A 92 3.64 -7.85 16.90
C ILE A 92 3.55 -9.20 16.21
N ASP A 93 3.30 -10.24 17.01
CA ASP A 93 3.37 -11.64 16.62
C ASP A 93 1.95 -12.22 16.56
N GLY A 94 1.53 -12.71 15.40
CA GLY A 94 0.23 -13.35 15.20
C GLY A 94 0.11 -14.73 15.86
N ALA A 95 1.14 -15.20 16.57
CA ALA A 95 1.20 -16.48 17.26
C ALA A 95 0.96 -17.71 16.36
N GLY A 96 1.18 -17.56 15.05
CA GLY A 96 0.88 -18.60 14.07
C GLY A 96 -0.61 -18.88 13.90
N LYS A 97 -1.48 -18.01 14.42
CA LYS A 97 -2.94 -18.21 14.42
C LYS A 97 -3.69 -17.00 13.88
N TYR A 98 -3.36 -15.79 14.29
CA TYR A 98 -4.16 -14.60 14.00
C TYR A 98 -3.55 -13.76 12.88
N GLY A 99 -4.39 -13.04 12.14
CA GLY A 99 -3.94 -11.85 11.42
C GLY A 99 -3.57 -10.73 12.40
N ILE A 100 -2.85 -9.70 11.94
CA ILE A 100 -2.42 -8.62 12.84
C ILE A 100 -3.32 -7.38 12.69
N PHE A 101 -3.27 -6.68 11.56
CA PHE A 101 -4.07 -5.46 11.37
C PHE A 101 -5.12 -5.60 10.28
N ARG A 102 -6.35 -5.22 10.62
CA ARG A 102 -7.48 -5.13 9.71
C ARG A 102 -7.99 -3.69 9.65
N ALA A 103 -8.05 -3.09 8.47
CA ALA A 103 -8.43 -1.69 8.31
C ALA A 103 -9.48 -1.50 7.20
N TYR A 104 -10.76 -1.43 7.59
CA TYR A 104 -11.90 -1.37 6.67
C TYR A 104 -12.66 -0.04 6.69
N GLY A 105 -12.08 1.00 7.29
CA GLY A 105 -12.60 2.36 7.11
C GLY A 105 -12.60 2.78 5.63
N SER A 106 -13.41 3.79 5.31
CA SER A 106 -13.51 4.32 3.95
C SER A 106 -12.48 5.43 3.69
N THR A 107 -11.90 5.45 2.51
CA THR A 107 -11.10 6.59 2.03
C THR A 107 -11.99 7.77 1.66
N PRO A 108 -11.58 9.04 1.88
CA PRO A 108 -10.25 9.48 2.34
C PRO A 108 -10.07 9.50 3.87
N GLU A 109 -11.12 9.17 4.62
CA GLU A 109 -11.21 9.32 6.08
C GLU A 109 -10.37 8.28 6.86
N CYS A 110 -9.96 7.20 6.20
CA CYS A 110 -9.09 6.18 6.75
C CYS A 110 -7.68 6.18 6.13
N SER A 111 -6.68 6.45 6.97
CA SER A 111 -5.26 6.33 6.67
C SER A 111 -4.52 5.63 7.80
N VAL A 112 -3.90 4.50 7.50
CA VAL A 112 -3.07 3.75 8.44
C VAL A 112 -1.60 4.00 8.13
N THR A 113 -0.84 4.43 9.14
CA THR A 113 0.62 4.52 9.07
C THR A 113 1.24 3.53 10.03
N ILE A 114 2.15 2.68 9.55
CA ILE A 114 2.89 1.71 10.37
C ILE A 114 4.39 1.99 10.21
N GLU A 115 5.08 2.19 11.32
CA GLU A 115 6.50 2.54 11.32
C GLU A 115 7.33 1.67 12.26
N ASN A 116 8.50 1.24 11.80
CA ASN A 116 9.54 0.63 12.66
C ASN A 116 9.07 -0.58 13.50
N LEU A 117 8.26 -1.45 12.90
CA LEU A 117 7.72 -2.65 13.53
C LEU A 117 8.16 -3.92 12.80
N LEU A 118 8.20 -5.04 13.53
CA LEU A 118 8.28 -6.39 12.98
C LEU A 118 6.93 -7.06 13.16
N LEU A 119 6.25 -7.35 12.05
CA LEU A 119 4.97 -8.05 12.00
C LEU A 119 5.22 -9.48 11.50
N ARG A 120 4.95 -10.48 12.35
CA ARG A 120 5.33 -11.87 12.04
C ARG A 120 4.33 -12.91 12.46
N ASN A 121 4.47 -14.10 11.87
CA ASN A 121 3.70 -15.30 12.19
C ASN A 121 2.17 -15.10 12.11
N ALA A 122 1.70 -14.22 11.22
CA ALA A 122 0.28 -14.12 10.91
C ALA A 122 -0.19 -15.36 10.11
N ALA A 123 -1.40 -15.88 10.36
CA ALA A 123 -1.82 -17.15 9.74
C ALA A 123 -3.29 -17.24 9.26
N ASP A 124 -4.28 -16.75 10.01
CA ASP A 124 -5.68 -16.71 9.54
C ASP A 124 -5.91 -15.58 8.51
N MET A 125 -5.20 -14.47 8.70
CA MET A 125 -5.25 -13.31 7.81
C MET A 125 -3.84 -12.76 7.62
N PRO A 126 -3.58 -12.02 6.52
CA PRO A 126 -2.32 -11.31 6.34
C PRO A 126 -1.93 -10.48 7.57
N ALA A 127 -0.64 -10.16 7.69
CA ALA A 127 -0.18 -9.25 8.74
C ALA A 127 -0.83 -7.85 8.63
N TYR A 128 -1.16 -7.41 7.42
CA TYR A 128 -2.06 -6.26 7.22
C TYR A 128 -3.05 -6.56 6.10
N MET A 129 -4.33 -6.27 6.33
CA MET A 129 -5.35 -6.28 5.28
C MET A 129 -6.26 -5.06 5.42
N GLY A 130 -6.49 -4.32 4.33
CA GLY A 130 -7.42 -3.20 4.41
C GLY A 130 -7.71 -2.48 3.10
N LYS A 131 -8.64 -1.52 3.21
CA LYS A 131 -9.07 -0.56 2.16
C LYS A 131 -8.61 0.87 2.44
N CYS A 132 -7.99 1.11 3.59
CA CYS A 132 -7.51 2.42 3.98
C CYS A 132 -6.26 2.84 3.17
N ASN A 133 -6.01 4.14 3.08
CA ASN A 133 -4.70 4.62 2.62
C ASN A 133 -3.62 4.01 3.53
N LEU A 134 -2.55 3.49 2.95
CA LEU A 134 -1.51 2.78 3.70
C LEU A 134 -0.14 3.44 3.54
N LYS A 135 0.50 3.77 4.65
CA LYS A 135 1.90 4.18 4.69
C LYS A 135 2.70 3.21 5.54
N LEU A 136 3.73 2.59 4.95
CA LEU A 136 4.65 1.71 5.65
C LEU A 136 6.06 2.28 5.56
N LYS A 137 6.72 2.42 6.71
CA LYS A 137 8.09 2.91 6.80
C LYS A 137 8.94 2.05 7.72
N GLY A 138 9.99 1.44 7.19
CA GLY A 138 10.88 0.65 8.05
C GLY A 138 10.18 -0.54 8.69
N VAL A 139 9.20 -1.17 8.04
CA VAL A 139 8.44 -2.30 8.60
C VAL A 139 9.00 -3.61 8.06
N GLU A 140 9.10 -4.62 8.92
CA GLU A 140 9.47 -5.98 8.53
C GLU A 140 8.25 -6.90 8.63
N PHE A 141 7.97 -7.65 7.57
CA PHE A 141 6.94 -8.68 7.51
C PHE A 141 7.62 -10.03 7.36
N LYS A 142 7.59 -10.85 8.42
CA LYS A 142 8.34 -12.12 8.45
C LYS A 142 7.47 -13.34 8.72
N ASN A 143 7.66 -14.39 7.93
CA ASN A 143 7.07 -15.71 8.17
C ASN A 143 5.53 -15.71 8.33
N ASN A 144 4.84 -14.83 7.60
CA ASN A 144 3.38 -14.78 7.62
C ASN A 144 2.81 -15.81 6.63
N LYS A 145 2.00 -16.75 7.11
CA LYS A 145 1.39 -17.86 6.35
C LYS A 145 0.13 -17.48 5.59
N ALA A 146 -0.41 -16.28 5.85
CA ALA A 146 -1.49 -15.67 5.09
C ALA A 146 -1.02 -14.42 4.33
N GLY A 147 0.30 -14.25 4.17
CA GLY A 147 0.90 -13.13 3.44
C GLY A 147 1.22 -11.92 4.31
N GLY A 148 1.99 -11.00 3.75
CA GLY A 148 2.41 -9.78 4.46
C GLY A 148 1.30 -8.72 4.46
N VAL A 149 1.00 -8.17 3.28
CA VAL A 149 0.13 -7.00 3.13
C VAL A 149 -0.84 -7.22 1.97
N VAL A 150 -2.13 -7.01 2.22
CA VAL A 150 -3.18 -6.98 1.20
C VAL A 150 -3.85 -5.61 1.22
N ILE A 151 -3.78 -4.91 0.10
CA ILE A 151 -4.48 -3.64 -0.12
C ILE A 151 -5.57 -3.90 -1.14
N GLY A 152 -6.80 -4.03 -0.66
CA GLY A 152 -7.93 -4.41 -1.50
C GLY A 152 -8.96 -3.31 -1.61
N LEU A 153 -9.72 -3.34 -2.71
CA LEU A 153 -10.99 -2.64 -2.93
C LEU A 153 -11.00 -1.11 -2.72
N GLY A 154 -11.53 -0.38 -3.70
CA GLY A 154 -11.68 1.07 -3.63
C GLY A 154 -10.38 1.84 -3.92
N PRO A 155 -10.39 3.17 -3.74
CA PRO A 155 -9.35 4.06 -4.26
C PRO A 155 -8.16 4.23 -3.31
N ALA A 156 -7.87 3.22 -2.48
CA ALA A 156 -6.80 3.24 -1.49
C ALA A 156 -5.44 3.58 -2.12
N THR A 157 -4.78 4.60 -1.61
CA THR A 157 -3.40 4.93 -2.00
C THR A 157 -2.41 4.29 -1.05
N TRP A 158 -1.25 3.90 -1.56
CA TRP A 158 -0.23 3.28 -0.73
C TRP A 158 1.18 3.77 -1.04
N HIS A 159 1.94 3.98 0.03
CA HIS A 159 3.35 4.35 -0.01
C HIS A 159 4.13 3.46 0.95
N ILE A 160 4.89 2.54 0.39
CA ILE A 160 5.63 1.53 1.13
C ILE A 160 7.10 1.80 0.87
N HIS A 161 7.85 2.13 1.92
CA HIS A 161 9.26 2.44 1.75
C HIS A 161 10.14 1.94 2.88
N ASP A 162 11.38 1.60 2.53
CA ASP A 162 12.39 1.12 3.47
C ASP A 162 11.93 -0.15 4.24
N CYS A 163 11.14 -1.01 3.61
CA CYS A 163 10.54 -2.19 4.23
C CYS A 163 11.24 -3.50 3.83
N LEU A 164 10.98 -4.56 4.58
CA LEU A 164 11.41 -5.93 4.27
C LEU A 164 10.23 -6.90 4.36
N PHE A 165 10.05 -7.72 3.34
CA PHE A 165 9.12 -8.84 3.33
C PHE A 165 9.93 -10.12 3.14
N GLU A 166 10.00 -10.97 4.17
CA GLU A 166 10.83 -12.18 4.17
C GLU A 166 10.07 -13.42 4.60
N GLY A 167 10.16 -14.50 3.81
CA GLY A 167 9.61 -15.80 4.20
C GLY A 167 8.08 -15.84 4.30
N ASN A 168 7.36 -14.88 3.70
CA ASN A 168 5.91 -14.89 3.69
C ASN A 168 5.41 -15.87 2.63
N SER A 169 4.38 -16.65 2.95
CA SER A 169 3.89 -17.73 2.10
C SER A 169 2.37 -17.74 2.07
N VAL A 170 1.78 -17.99 0.90
CA VAL A 170 0.32 -18.15 0.72
C VAL A 170 0.00 -19.24 -0.30
N SER A 171 -1.17 -19.87 -0.17
CA SER A 171 -1.73 -20.77 -1.20
C SER A 171 -2.37 -20.03 -2.38
N GLY A 172 -2.48 -18.71 -2.30
CA GLY A 172 -3.00 -17.85 -3.37
C GLY A 172 -1.90 -17.13 -4.13
N VAL A 173 -2.15 -15.84 -4.42
CA VAL A 173 -1.26 -14.92 -5.13
C VAL A 173 -0.50 -14.00 -4.17
N GLY A 174 0.66 -13.48 -4.59
CA GLY A 174 1.36 -12.42 -3.87
C GLY A 174 1.79 -12.81 -2.46
N GLY A 175 2.79 -13.69 -2.35
CA GLY A 175 3.25 -14.25 -1.07
C GLY A 175 3.57 -13.22 0.00
N ALA A 176 3.96 -12.00 -0.39
CA ALA A 176 4.23 -10.88 0.50
C ALA A 176 3.24 -9.73 0.36
N PHE A 177 2.91 -9.34 -0.87
CA PHE A 177 2.17 -8.11 -1.14
C PHE A 177 1.18 -8.30 -2.28
N VAL A 178 -0.07 -7.96 -2.00
CA VAL A 178 -1.19 -8.02 -2.96
C VAL A 178 -1.85 -6.66 -3.06
N VAL A 179 -2.04 -6.20 -4.30
CA VAL A 179 -2.81 -4.99 -4.60
C VAL A 179 -3.97 -5.35 -5.51
N THR A 180 -5.18 -5.08 -5.05
CA THR A 180 -6.42 -5.10 -5.86
C THR A 180 -7.19 -3.78 -5.77
N SER A 181 -6.63 -2.78 -5.07
CA SER A 181 -7.18 -1.43 -5.01
C SER A 181 -7.02 -0.68 -6.34
N SER A 182 -7.95 0.23 -6.63
CA SER A 182 -7.89 1.10 -7.80
C SER A 182 -7.10 2.38 -7.60
N GLY A 183 -6.64 2.64 -6.37
CA GLY A 183 -5.79 3.79 -6.07
C GLY A 183 -4.34 3.61 -6.52
N ARG A 184 -3.61 4.73 -6.51
CA ARG A 184 -2.19 4.79 -6.87
C ARG A 184 -1.30 4.22 -5.77
N GLY A 185 -0.13 3.71 -6.15
CA GLY A 185 0.86 3.43 -5.12
C GLY A 185 2.28 3.21 -5.59
N ARG A 186 3.16 3.28 -4.59
CA ARG A 186 4.61 3.37 -4.76
C ARG A 186 5.33 2.51 -3.74
N LEU A 187 6.21 1.63 -4.25
CA LEU A 187 7.14 0.79 -3.50
C LEU A 187 8.54 1.37 -3.68
N GLU A 188 9.22 1.70 -2.59
CA GLU A 188 10.56 2.29 -2.64
C GLU A 188 11.53 1.60 -1.68
N ARG A 189 12.78 1.37 -2.12
CA ARG A 189 13.87 0.91 -1.23
C ARG A 189 13.46 -0.28 -0.35
N THR A 190 12.68 -1.19 -0.93
CA THR A 190 12.04 -2.29 -0.23
C THR A 190 12.57 -3.61 -0.76
N THR A 191 12.73 -4.59 0.12
CA THR A 191 13.22 -5.92 -0.24
C THR A 191 12.13 -6.97 -0.06
N PHE A 192 11.91 -7.78 -1.08
CA PHE A 192 11.12 -9.00 -1.05
C PHE A 192 12.05 -10.19 -1.18
N LYS A 193 12.18 -10.97 -0.12
CA LYS A 193 13.11 -12.09 -0.06
C LYS A 193 12.43 -13.40 0.32
N SER A 194 12.67 -14.46 -0.45
CA SER A 194 12.22 -15.82 -0.10
C SER A 194 10.72 -15.91 0.20
N ASN A 195 9.90 -15.11 -0.47
CA ASN A 195 8.44 -15.19 -0.35
C ASN A 195 7.90 -16.20 -1.37
N ARG A 196 6.75 -16.80 -1.04
CA ARG A 196 6.14 -17.87 -1.83
C ARG A 196 4.64 -17.66 -2.05
N ALA A 197 4.21 -17.87 -3.29
CA ALA A 197 2.81 -17.99 -3.67
C ALA A 197 2.62 -19.30 -4.43
N GLU A 198 1.56 -20.07 -4.14
CA GLU A 198 1.21 -21.26 -4.95
C GLU A 198 0.61 -20.87 -6.31
N GLU A 199 0.17 -19.62 -6.48
CA GLU A 199 -0.28 -19.08 -7.76
C GLU A 199 0.75 -18.11 -8.37
N ASN A 200 0.32 -16.92 -8.78
CA ASN A 200 1.14 -15.92 -9.45
C ASN A 200 1.76 -14.93 -8.45
N GLY A 201 2.92 -14.39 -8.82
CA GLY A 201 3.56 -13.31 -8.05
C GLY A 201 4.15 -13.84 -6.74
N GLY A 202 5.29 -14.51 -6.81
CA GLY A 202 5.87 -15.19 -5.63
C GLY A 202 6.06 -14.25 -4.44
N ALA A 203 6.43 -13.00 -4.69
CA ALA A 203 6.37 -11.93 -3.68
C ALA A 203 5.20 -10.98 -3.91
N VAL A 204 5.12 -10.38 -5.10
CA VAL A 204 4.19 -9.29 -5.39
C VAL A 204 3.20 -9.72 -6.46
N TYR A 205 1.93 -9.50 -6.18
CA TYR A 205 0.85 -9.60 -7.15
C TYR A 205 0.08 -8.29 -7.22
N ILE A 206 -0.02 -7.72 -8.42
CA ILE A 206 -0.82 -6.53 -8.70
C ILE A 206 -1.93 -6.92 -9.67
N ASP A 207 -3.18 -6.78 -9.22
CA ASP A 207 -4.38 -6.79 -10.07
C ASP A 207 -4.73 -5.35 -10.43
N ALA A 208 -4.10 -4.90 -11.52
CA ALA A 208 -4.16 -3.54 -11.97
C ALA A 208 -5.55 -3.12 -12.41
N GLN A 209 -5.99 -1.97 -11.90
CA GLN A 209 -7.31 -1.43 -12.16
C GLN A 209 -7.24 -0.27 -13.16
N PRO A 210 -8.20 -0.16 -14.09
CA PRO A 210 -8.20 0.85 -15.15
C PRO A 210 -8.37 2.29 -14.63
N ALA A 211 -8.92 2.46 -13.42
CA ALA A 211 -9.07 3.77 -12.79
C ALA A 211 -7.75 4.37 -12.26
N ASN A 212 -6.66 3.61 -12.23
CA ASN A 212 -5.35 4.12 -11.85
C ASN A 212 -4.65 4.79 -13.05
N THR A 213 -4.80 6.11 -13.15
CA THR A 213 -4.20 6.92 -14.23
C THR A 213 -2.75 7.35 -13.97
N VAL A 214 -2.25 7.17 -12.74
CA VAL A 214 -0.89 7.59 -12.33
C VAL A 214 0.12 6.44 -12.49
N GLY A 215 -0.37 5.21 -12.43
CA GLY A 215 0.40 3.99 -12.58
C GLY A 215 0.90 3.41 -11.25
N TYR A 216 1.55 2.25 -11.35
CA TYR A 216 2.19 1.57 -10.24
C TYR A 216 3.70 1.80 -10.31
N VAL A 217 4.30 2.32 -9.24
CA VAL A 217 5.72 2.71 -9.23
C VAL A 217 6.52 1.80 -8.30
N LEU A 218 7.56 1.18 -8.84
CA LEU A 218 8.57 0.44 -8.11
C LEU A 218 9.92 1.13 -8.34
N ASP A 219 10.55 1.58 -7.26
CA ASP A 219 11.83 2.28 -7.30
C ASP A 219 12.81 1.71 -6.27
N HIS A 220 14.01 1.29 -6.70
CA HIS A 220 15.01 0.68 -5.80
C HIS A 220 14.48 -0.55 -5.03
N VAL A 221 13.63 -1.36 -5.67
CA VAL A 221 13.06 -2.57 -5.06
C VAL A 221 13.90 -3.79 -5.42
N THR A 222 14.17 -4.64 -4.43
CA THR A 222 14.88 -5.91 -4.64
C THR A 222 13.91 -7.08 -4.47
N PHE A 223 13.87 -7.96 -5.47
CA PHE A 223 13.19 -9.25 -5.46
C PHE A 223 14.25 -10.35 -5.48
N ASP A 224 14.46 -11.02 -4.34
CA ASP A 224 15.44 -12.10 -4.22
C ASP A 224 14.82 -13.42 -3.81
N SER A 225 15.10 -14.48 -4.59
CA SER A 225 14.76 -15.86 -4.22
C SER A 225 13.27 -16.11 -3.95
N ASN A 226 12.36 -15.36 -4.58
CA ASN A 226 10.92 -15.55 -4.42
C ASN A 226 10.40 -16.63 -5.38
N THR A 227 9.31 -17.32 -5.01
CA THR A 227 8.79 -18.46 -5.78
C THR A 227 7.29 -18.36 -6.04
N ALA A 228 6.89 -18.49 -7.29
CA ALA A 228 5.51 -18.63 -7.73
C ALA A 228 5.24 -20.06 -8.23
N GLY A 229 4.06 -20.59 -7.95
CA GLY A 229 3.57 -21.85 -8.53
C GLY A 229 3.17 -21.70 -10.00
N LYS A 230 2.72 -20.51 -10.40
CA LYS A 230 2.37 -20.15 -11.78
C LYS A 230 3.42 -19.19 -12.37
N GLY A 231 3.05 -17.99 -12.79
CA GLY A 231 3.96 -17.01 -13.40
C GLY A 231 4.41 -15.90 -12.45
N GLY A 232 5.47 -15.19 -12.82
CA GLY A 232 5.98 -14.05 -12.06
C GLY A 232 6.63 -14.48 -10.74
N GLY A 233 7.74 -15.20 -10.80
CA GLY A 233 8.41 -15.73 -9.60
C GLY A 233 8.75 -14.65 -8.58
N GLY A 234 9.18 -13.47 -9.04
CA GLY A 234 9.33 -12.28 -8.19
C GLY A 234 8.03 -11.48 -8.13
N MET A 235 7.60 -10.98 -9.29
CA MET A 235 6.43 -10.12 -9.41
C MET A 235 5.55 -10.54 -10.58
N TYR A 236 4.25 -10.47 -10.36
CA TYR A 236 3.23 -10.59 -11.40
C TYR A 236 2.36 -9.34 -11.42
N VAL A 237 2.20 -8.73 -12.59
CA VAL A 237 1.24 -7.66 -12.81
C VAL A 237 0.23 -8.13 -13.85
N GLY A 238 -1.02 -8.25 -13.45
CA GLY A 238 -2.18 -8.49 -14.32
C GLY A 238 -3.18 -7.35 -14.19
N GLY A 239 -4.33 -7.47 -14.84
CA GLY A 239 -5.42 -6.51 -14.72
C GLY A 239 -6.51 -6.72 -15.75
N THR A 240 -7.34 -5.70 -15.96
CA THR A 240 -8.41 -5.74 -16.96
C THR A 240 -7.91 -5.38 -18.36
N SER A 241 -8.67 -5.77 -19.39
CA SER A 241 -8.42 -5.41 -20.79
C SER A 241 -9.07 -4.10 -21.21
N GLN A 242 -9.70 -3.36 -20.28
CA GLN A 242 -10.59 -2.24 -20.63
C GLN A 242 -9.86 -0.91 -20.82
N ALA A 243 -8.70 -0.72 -20.20
CA ALA A 243 -7.89 0.49 -20.34
C ALA A 243 -6.40 0.18 -20.16
N VAL A 244 -5.54 1.05 -20.70
CA VAL A 244 -4.08 0.95 -20.53
C VAL A 244 -3.71 1.30 -19.09
N VAL A 245 -3.06 0.36 -18.40
CA VAL A 245 -2.43 0.59 -17.10
C VAL A 245 -0.97 0.96 -17.29
N THR A 246 -0.45 1.92 -16.52
CA THR A 246 0.98 2.24 -16.52
C THR A 246 1.73 1.58 -15.36
N VAL A 247 2.89 0.98 -15.64
CA VAL A 247 3.77 0.37 -14.63
C VAL A 247 5.19 0.87 -14.80
N PHE A 248 5.80 1.38 -13.73
CA PHE A 248 7.18 1.84 -13.72
C PHE A 248 8.02 0.93 -12.83
N VAL A 249 9.03 0.28 -13.41
CA VAL A 249 10.01 -0.54 -12.69
C VAL A 249 11.38 0.11 -12.87
N SER A 250 11.84 0.84 -11.87
CA SER A 250 13.04 1.66 -11.95
C SER A 250 14.07 1.27 -10.90
N ARG A 251 15.34 1.13 -11.30
CA ARG A 251 16.47 0.81 -10.39
C ARG A 251 16.22 -0.41 -9.52
N CYS A 252 15.42 -1.35 -10.03
CA CYS A 252 15.06 -2.56 -9.31
C CYS A 252 16.07 -3.68 -9.59
N LYS A 253 16.01 -4.73 -8.77
CA LYS A 253 16.84 -5.93 -8.93
C LYS A 253 15.99 -7.17 -8.76
N PHE A 254 16.12 -8.13 -9.68
CA PHE A 254 15.45 -9.43 -9.64
C PHE A 254 16.50 -10.53 -9.70
N THR A 255 16.68 -11.25 -8.61
CA THR A 255 17.65 -12.35 -8.52
C THR A 255 17.01 -13.63 -8.00
N LYS A 256 17.37 -14.76 -8.64
CA LYS A 256 17.02 -16.12 -8.21
C LYS A 256 15.52 -16.36 -8.00
N ASN A 257 14.66 -15.57 -8.63
CA ASN A 257 13.22 -15.75 -8.54
C ASN A 257 12.78 -16.90 -9.45
N VAL A 258 11.79 -17.67 -9.03
CA VAL A 258 11.38 -18.90 -9.71
C VAL A 258 9.87 -18.92 -9.97
N ALA A 259 9.49 -19.07 -11.23
CA ALA A 259 8.14 -19.45 -11.64
C ALA A 259 8.16 -20.95 -11.97
N THR A 260 7.59 -21.79 -11.09
CA THR A 260 7.74 -23.25 -11.17
C THR A 260 6.82 -23.91 -12.20
N GLY A 261 5.61 -23.36 -12.40
CA GLY A 261 4.64 -23.88 -13.37
C GLY A 261 4.36 -22.95 -14.55
N GLY A 262 4.83 -21.70 -14.53
CA GLY A 262 4.56 -20.70 -15.57
C GLY A 262 5.78 -19.92 -16.04
N ALA A 263 5.51 -18.90 -16.84
CA ALA A 263 6.50 -18.01 -17.45
C ALA A 263 6.88 -16.83 -16.53
N GLY A 264 8.00 -16.17 -16.81
CA GLY A 264 8.40 -14.95 -16.10
C GLY A 264 8.98 -15.24 -14.72
N GLY A 265 10.19 -15.81 -14.66
CA GLY A 265 10.84 -16.14 -13.39
C GLY A 265 11.08 -14.91 -12.52
N GLY A 266 11.56 -13.81 -13.12
CA GLY A 266 11.66 -12.50 -12.45
C GLY A 266 10.32 -11.77 -12.41
N LEU A 267 9.83 -11.40 -13.60
CA LEU A 267 8.64 -10.58 -13.80
C LEU A 267 7.73 -11.21 -14.87
N ALA A 268 6.42 -11.24 -14.60
CA ALA A 268 5.41 -11.51 -15.60
C ALA A 268 4.43 -10.33 -15.69
N LEU A 269 4.16 -9.89 -16.91
CA LEU A 269 3.21 -8.82 -17.23
C LEU A 269 2.09 -9.41 -18.08
N ARG A 270 0.84 -9.18 -17.66
CA ARG A 270 -0.37 -9.63 -18.37
C ARG A 270 -1.37 -8.50 -18.53
N SER A 271 -2.11 -8.54 -19.65
CA SER A 271 -3.18 -7.59 -20.00
C SER A 271 -2.66 -6.26 -20.57
N LEU A 272 -3.56 -5.37 -20.98
CA LEU A 272 -3.21 -4.13 -21.65
C LEU A 272 -2.47 -3.14 -20.72
N MET A 273 -1.18 -2.88 -20.99
CA MET A 273 -0.37 -1.95 -20.19
C MET A 273 0.73 -1.22 -20.98
N ASP A 274 1.19 -0.08 -20.44
CA ASP A 274 2.46 0.59 -20.76
C ASP A 274 3.43 0.37 -19.58
N ALA A 275 4.39 -0.54 -19.75
CA ALA A 275 5.42 -0.79 -18.76
C ALA A 275 6.75 -0.14 -19.14
N ARG A 276 7.40 0.52 -18.18
CA ARG A 276 8.73 1.12 -18.35
C ARG A 276 9.71 0.49 -17.38
N ILE A 277 10.72 -0.17 -17.92
CA ILE A 277 11.78 -0.85 -17.18
C ILE A 277 13.06 -0.04 -17.32
N CYS A 278 13.41 0.70 -16.26
CA CYS A 278 14.47 1.68 -16.21
C CYS A 278 15.59 1.23 -15.29
N HIS A 279 16.85 1.22 -15.76
CA HIS A 279 18.03 0.94 -14.93
C HIS A 279 17.88 -0.30 -14.02
N THR A 280 17.15 -1.31 -14.47
CA THR A 280 16.74 -2.46 -13.65
C THR A 280 17.58 -3.67 -14.01
N SER A 281 18.14 -4.34 -13.00
CA SER A 281 18.89 -5.58 -13.15
C SER A 281 17.93 -6.76 -13.04
N ILE A 282 17.50 -7.27 -14.20
CA ILE A 282 16.62 -8.45 -14.30
C ILE A 282 17.27 -9.59 -15.07
N ALA A 283 18.05 -9.29 -16.11
CA ALA A 283 18.87 -10.27 -16.82
C ALA A 283 20.06 -10.74 -15.98
N ASP A 284 20.54 -11.97 -16.24
CA ASP A 284 21.64 -12.63 -15.52
C ASP A 284 21.44 -12.75 -13.99
N GLY A 285 20.22 -12.50 -13.50
CA GLY A 285 19.89 -12.59 -12.07
C GLY A 285 19.75 -14.03 -11.56
N GLY A 286 19.86 -15.02 -12.44
CA GLY A 286 19.61 -16.43 -12.13
C GLY A 286 18.13 -16.75 -11.89
N ASN A 287 17.22 -15.92 -12.43
CA ASN A 287 15.79 -16.18 -12.41
C ASN A 287 15.48 -17.41 -13.28
N LYS A 288 14.40 -18.13 -12.96
CA LYS A 288 14.01 -19.36 -13.67
C LYS A 288 12.51 -19.41 -13.89
N ALA A 289 12.09 -19.75 -15.11
CA ALA A 289 10.71 -20.02 -15.47
C ALA A 289 10.54 -21.47 -15.92
N ASN A 290 9.31 -21.97 -15.83
CA ASN A 290 8.97 -23.29 -16.35
C ASN A 290 9.29 -23.37 -17.85
N GLY A 291 9.98 -24.44 -18.26
CA GLY A 291 10.43 -24.62 -19.65
C GLY A 291 11.34 -23.50 -20.19
N GLY A 292 11.89 -22.63 -19.33
CA GLY A 292 12.69 -21.48 -19.76
C GLY A 292 11.88 -20.35 -20.42
N GLN A 293 10.54 -20.33 -20.26
CA GLN A 293 9.66 -19.34 -20.88
C GLN A 293 9.82 -17.97 -20.21
N GLY A 294 10.84 -17.22 -20.63
CA GLY A 294 11.14 -15.90 -20.09
C GLY A 294 11.60 -16.04 -18.65
N ASN A 295 12.80 -16.58 -18.45
CA ASN A 295 13.39 -16.71 -17.13
C ASN A 295 13.40 -15.37 -16.40
N ASP A 296 13.62 -14.27 -17.13
CA ASP A 296 13.70 -12.93 -16.58
C ASP A 296 12.35 -12.22 -16.69
N LEU A 297 11.82 -12.12 -17.91
CA LEU A 297 10.58 -11.39 -18.20
C LEU A 297 9.65 -12.20 -19.12
N ALA A 298 8.37 -12.24 -18.80
CA ALA A 298 7.33 -12.74 -19.68
C ALA A 298 6.25 -11.68 -19.94
N LEU A 299 5.92 -11.48 -21.21
CA LEU A 299 4.79 -10.69 -21.69
C LEU A 299 3.69 -11.65 -22.12
N LEU A 300 2.67 -11.75 -21.28
CA LEU A 300 1.59 -12.70 -21.38
C LEU A 300 0.36 -12.00 -21.92
N ASP A 301 -0.33 -12.63 -22.86
CA ASP A 301 -1.57 -12.11 -23.43
C ASP A 301 -1.37 -10.76 -24.17
N GLY A 302 -1.44 -10.79 -25.49
CA GLY A 302 -1.00 -9.65 -26.32
C GLY A 302 -2.07 -8.98 -27.15
N ASN A 303 -3.19 -9.66 -27.43
CA ASN A 303 -4.08 -9.35 -28.55
C ASN A 303 -5.04 -8.19 -28.25
N TYR A 304 -4.45 -7.04 -27.92
CA TYR A 304 -5.11 -5.81 -27.56
C TYR A 304 -4.93 -4.76 -28.66
N ASN A 305 -5.93 -3.89 -28.82
CA ASN A 305 -5.84 -2.67 -29.61
C ASN A 305 -6.26 -1.48 -28.74
N PRO A 306 -5.34 -0.58 -28.34
CA PRO A 306 -3.90 -0.58 -28.63
C PRO A 306 -3.16 -1.78 -28.00
N GLN A 307 -1.95 -2.08 -28.48
CA GLN A 307 -1.11 -3.17 -27.97
C GLN A 307 -0.51 -2.84 -26.59
N MET A 308 -0.25 -3.87 -25.78
CA MET A 308 0.68 -3.76 -24.66
C MET A 308 2.02 -3.21 -25.14
N THR A 309 2.62 -2.28 -24.41
CA THR A 309 3.95 -1.73 -24.71
C THR A 309 4.87 -1.93 -23.51
N VAL A 310 6.10 -2.39 -23.76
CA VAL A 310 7.16 -2.46 -22.75
C VAL A 310 8.39 -1.73 -23.27
N SER A 311 8.87 -0.73 -22.53
CA SER A 311 10.03 0.08 -22.88
C SER A 311 11.20 -0.18 -21.93
N PHE A 312 12.37 -0.47 -22.50
CA PHE A 312 13.62 -0.60 -21.76
C PHE A 312 14.47 0.65 -21.89
N CYS A 313 15.02 1.11 -20.77
CA CYS A 313 15.72 2.38 -20.71
C CYS A 313 16.96 2.30 -19.78
N PRO A 314 18.12 2.84 -20.20
CA PRO A 314 18.38 3.44 -21.52
C PRO A 314 18.41 2.39 -22.65
N ALA A 315 18.67 1.13 -22.31
CA ALA A 315 18.78 0.06 -23.30
C ALA A 315 18.24 -1.27 -22.76
N HIS A 316 17.78 -2.10 -23.68
CA HIS A 316 17.41 -3.50 -23.46
C HIS A 316 18.65 -4.36 -23.08
N PRO A 317 18.62 -5.15 -21.98
CA PRO A 317 19.73 -6.02 -21.62
C PRO A 317 19.96 -7.13 -22.67
N LYS A 318 21.19 -7.31 -23.15
CA LYS A 318 21.50 -8.29 -24.22
C LYS A 318 21.21 -9.75 -23.82
N SER A 319 21.41 -10.07 -22.55
CA SER A 319 21.22 -11.40 -21.97
C SER A 319 19.78 -11.64 -21.48
N LEU A 320 18.85 -10.71 -21.71
CA LEU A 320 17.49 -10.83 -21.22
C LEU A 320 16.80 -12.08 -21.79
N SER A 321 16.41 -13.00 -20.92
CA SER A 321 15.48 -14.08 -21.26
C SER A 321 14.06 -13.53 -21.27
N LEU A 322 13.60 -13.15 -22.46
CA LEU A 322 12.27 -12.60 -22.71
C LEU A 322 11.37 -13.64 -23.38
N HIS A 323 10.19 -13.87 -22.83
CA HIS A 323 9.11 -14.59 -23.50
C HIS A 323 7.98 -13.63 -23.85
N VAL A 324 7.44 -13.77 -25.06
CA VAL A 324 6.27 -13.03 -25.54
C VAL A 324 5.28 -14.05 -26.06
N THR A 325 4.03 -14.02 -25.59
CA THR A 325 2.99 -14.94 -26.09
C THR A 325 2.73 -14.70 -27.58
N GLU A 326 2.68 -15.78 -28.36
CA GLU A 326 2.35 -15.72 -29.79
C GLU A 326 0.85 -15.45 -29.98
N VAL A 327 0.55 -14.28 -30.55
CA VAL A 327 -0.82 -13.84 -30.88
C VAL A 327 -0.77 -12.96 -32.13
N ALA A 328 -1.93 -12.70 -32.75
CA ALA A 328 -2.03 -11.89 -33.97
C ALA A 328 -1.47 -10.47 -33.82
N ASN A 329 -1.72 -9.84 -32.67
CA ASN A 329 -1.17 -8.52 -32.33
C ASN A 329 -0.31 -8.68 -31.06
N PRO A 330 0.98 -9.03 -31.14
CA PRO A 330 1.80 -9.26 -29.96
C PRO A 330 2.14 -7.96 -29.21
N PRO A 331 2.55 -8.01 -27.94
CA PRO A 331 3.10 -6.86 -27.23
C PRO A 331 4.25 -6.19 -27.99
N THR A 332 4.28 -4.85 -27.98
CA THR A 332 5.37 -4.06 -28.53
C THR A 332 6.51 -3.92 -27.53
N VAL A 333 7.70 -4.36 -27.91
CA VAL A 333 8.92 -4.20 -27.10
C VAL A 333 9.78 -3.08 -27.68
N ARG A 334 10.01 -2.03 -26.90
CA ARG A 334 10.87 -0.89 -27.26
C ARG A 334 12.21 -1.05 -26.55
N HIS A 335 13.27 -1.13 -27.34
CA HIS A 335 14.60 -1.46 -26.82
C HIS A 335 15.40 -0.27 -26.29
N HIS A 336 14.94 0.95 -26.54
CA HIS A 336 15.61 2.19 -26.16
C HIS A 336 14.56 3.26 -25.85
N CYS A 337 14.79 4.03 -24.79
CA CYS A 337 14.05 5.26 -24.53
C CYS A 337 14.97 6.30 -23.89
N GLU A 338 14.71 7.59 -24.17
CA GLU A 338 15.58 8.69 -23.73
C GLU A 338 15.35 9.10 -22.27
N VAL A 339 14.16 8.87 -21.72
CA VAL A 339 13.75 9.46 -20.43
C VAL A 339 13.20 8.41 -19.46
N CYS A 340 13.84 8.30 -18.30
CA CYS A 340 13.44 7.47 -17.15
C CYS A 340 12.81 8.28 -16.01
N GLU A 341 12.01 9.29 -16.35
CA GLU A 341 11.28 10.08 -15.35
C GLU A 341 10.14 9.24 -14.75
N LEU A 342 10.20 9.10 -13.42
CA LEU A 342 9.10 8.52 -12.66
C LEU A 342 8.04 9.61 -12.42
N PRO A 343 6.74 9.26 -12.40
CA PRO A 343 5.71 10.21 -12.00
C PRO A 343 5.96 10.68 -10.56
N LYS A 344 5.68 11.96 -10.32
CA LYS A 344 5.77 12.61 -9.01
C LYS A 344 4.61 12.21 -8.10
#